data_AF-A0A2V5XX68-F1
#
_entry.id   AF-A0A2V5XX68-F1
#
_cell.length_a   1.000
_cell.length_b   1.000
_cell.length_c   1.000
_cell.angle_alpha   90.00
_cell.angle_beta   90.00
_cell.angle_gamma   90.00
#
_symmetry.space_group_name_H-M   'P 1'
#
loop_
_entity.id
_entity.type
_entity.pdbx_description
1 polymer ?
#
loop_
_entity_poly.entity_id
_entity_poly.type
_entity_poly.pdbx_seq_one_letter_code
_entity_poly.pdbx_strand_id
1 'polypeptide(L)' 'MDIPKILDTLIDGWCERRAIRPLKYLLRAYPGPLAHTDQLYELLDALKDVKDLCRDDLTPEERQMLNKADNTLEDSLGTR' A
#
# COMPACT_ATOMS: atom_id res chain seq x y z
N MET A 1 6.85 -8.20 -10.23
CA MET A 1 5.82 -7.17 -10.46
C MET A 1 6.27 -5.95 -9.70
N ASP A 2 6.08 -4.75 -10.23
CA ASP A 2 6.66 -3.52 -9.67
C ASP A 2 5.73 -2.93 -8.59
N ILE A 3 6.13 -2.99 -7.32
CA ILE A 3 5.34 -2.48 -6.17
C ILE A 3 4.92 -1.02 -6.41
N PRO A 4 5.85 -0.09 -6.74
CA PRO A 4 5.51 1.28 -7.14
C PRO A 4 4.32 1.38 -8.10
N LYS A 5 4.33 0.60 -9.19
CA LYS A 5 3.25 0.63 -10.18
C LYS A 5 1.88 0.21 -9.61
N ILE A 6 1.86 -0.76 -8.70
CA ILE A 6 0.63 -1.18 -8.01
C ILE A 6 0.11 -0.04 -7.12
N LEU A 7 1.02 0.60 -6.37
CA LEU A 7 0.67 1.69 -5.45
C LEU A 7 0.20 2.94 -6.20
N ASP A 8 0.85 3.28 -7.31
CA ASP A 8 0.43 4.40 -8.17
C ASP A 8 -1.00 4.16 -8.71
N THR A 9 -1.29 2.93 -9.18
CA THR A 9 -2.63 2.57 -9.66
C THR A 9 -3.68 2.69 -8.55
N LEU A 10 -3.35 2.30 -7.32
CA LEU A 10 -4.23 2.45 -6.16
C LEU A 10 -4.47 3.92 -5.82
N ILE A 11 -3.41 4.73 -5.82
CA ILE A 11 -3.48 6.17 -5.54
C ILE A 11 -4.37 6.87 -6.57
N ASP A 12 -4.19 6.57 -7.86
CA ASP A 12 -5.00 7.14 -8.93
C ASP A 12 -6.48 6.79 -8.73
N GLY A 13 -6.79 5.51 -8.51
CA GLY A 13 -8.16 5.05 -8.25
C GLY A 13 -8.79 5.72 -7.02
N TRP A 14 -8.03 5.87 -5.94
CA TRP A 14 -8.48 6.57 -4.73
C TRP A 14 -8.69 8.06 -4.96
N CYS A 15 -7.85 8.71 -5.76
CA CYS A 15 -8.00 10.11 -6.14
C CYS A 15 -9.27 10.32 -6.97
N GLU A 16 -9.52 9.49 -7.97
CA GLU A 16 -10.69 9.57 -8.85
C GLU A 16 -12.00 9.48 -8.06
N ARG A 17 -12.08 8.54 -7.11
CA ARG A 17 -13.29 8.32 -6.29
C ARG A 17 -13.30 9.10 -4.97
N ARG A 18 -12.31 9.97 -4.74
CA ARG A 18 -12.15 10.80 -3.53
C ARG A 18 -12.08 9.99 -2.23
N ALA A 19 -11.40 8.85 -2.25
CA ALA A 19 -11.14 8.03 -1.07
C ALA A 19 -9.93 8.55 -0.29
N ILE A 20 -10.17 9.53 0.57
CA ILE A 20 -9.10 10.26 1.27
C ILE A 20 -8.46 9.43 2.39
N ARG A 21 -9.21 8.55 3.06
CA ARG A 21 -8.70 7.73 4.17
C ARG A 21 -7.53 6.82 3.77
N PRO A 22 -7.61 5.98 2.72
CA PRO A 22 -6.48 5.14 2.33
C PRO A 22 -5.26 5.96 1.89
N LEU A 23 -5.47 7.09 1.21
CA LEU A 23 -4.40 8.04 0.87
C LEU A 23 -3.68 8.55 2.12
N LYS A 24 -4.40 8.92 3.18
CA LYS A 24 -3.81 9.41 4.44
C LYS A 24 -2.80 8.42 5.05
N TYR A 25 -3.10 7.12 4.99
CA TYR A 25 -2.20 6.11 5.55
C TYR A 25 -1.06 5.77 4.62
N LEU A 26 -1.32 5.62 3.32
CA LEU A 26 -0.27 5.27 2.36
C LEU A 26 0.74 6.41 2.18
N LEU A 27 0.27 7.65 2.09
CA LEU A 27 1.10 8.84 1.82
C LEU A 27 2.15 9.14 2.89
N ARG A 28 2.07 8.51 4.06
CA ARG A 28 3.11 8.64 5.09
C ARG A 28 4.41 7.91 4.72
N ALA A 29 4.31 6.87 3.89
CA ALA A 29 5.41 5.96 3.56
C ALA A 29 5.66 5.87 2.04
N TYR A 30 4.75 6.39 1.21
CA TYR A 30 4.87 6.37 -0.25
C TYR A 30 4.14 7.55 -0.89
N PRO A 31 4.70 8.27 -1.88
CA PRO A 31 5.98 8.02 -2.52
C PRO A 31 7.16 8.49 -1.66
N GLY A 32 8.23 7.71 -1.66
CA GLY A 32 9.48 8.00 -0.98
C GLY A 32 10.60 7.10 -1.51
N PRO A 33 11.87 7.37 -1.16
CA PRO A 33 12.95 6.44 -1.48
C PRO A 33 12.64 5.09 -0.81
N LEU A 34 12.53 4.03 -1.61
CA LEU A 34 12.37 2.65 -1.15
C LEU A 34 13.71 1.91 -1.29
N ALA A 35 14.77 2.53 -0.77
CA ALA A 35 16.16 2.08 -0.97
C ALA A 35 16.70 1.30 0.24
N HIS A 36 16.10 1.51 1.41
CA HIS A 36 16.55 0.92 2.66
C HIS A 36 15.46 0.05 3.29
N THR A 37 15.88 -0.97 4.04
CA THR A 37 14.99 -1.93 4.69
C THR A 37 14.00 -1.26 5.64
N ASP A 38 14.42 -0.22 6.38
CA ASP A 38 13.53 0.52 7.29
C ASP A 38 12.35 1.16 6.54
N GLN A 39 12.60 1.72 5.36
CA GLN A 39 11.56 2.33 4.51
C GLN A 39 10.60 1.27 3.95
N LEU A 40 11.11 0.07 3.67
CA LEU A 40 10.28 -1.06 3.25
C LEU A 40 9.39 -1.56 4.40
N TYR A 41 9.88 -1.56 5.65
CA TYR A 41 9.05 -1.85 6.83
C TYR A 41 7.99 -0.77 7.07
N GLU A 42 8.34 0.52 6.96
CA GLU A 42 7.38 1.62 7.06
C GLU A 42 6.27 1.52 6.00
N LEU A 43 6.64 1.15 4.77
CA LEU A 43 5.68 0.88 3.71
C LEU A 43 4.78 -0.32 4.03
N LEU A 44 5.35 -1.41 4.53
CA LEU A 44 4.59 -2.59 4.94
C LEU A 44 3.55 -2.24 6.01
N ASP A 45 3.95 -1.48 7.03
CA ASP A 45 3.05 -1.03 8.08
C ASP A 45 1.96 -0.11 7.52
N ALA A 46 2.30 0.78 6.57
CA ALA A 46 1.30 1.61 5.90
C ALA A 46 0.28 0.79 5.10
N LEU A 47 0.71 -0.27 4.40
CA LEU A 47 -0.19 -1.17 3.67
C LEU A 47 -1.14 -1.93 4.62
N LYS A 48 -0.63 -2.38 5.77
CA LYS A 48 -1.44 -3.02 6.82
C LYS A 48 -2.49 -2.06 7.38
N ASP A 49 -2.10 -0.82 7.69
CA ASP A 49 -3.04 0.21 8.15
C ASP A 49 -4.14 0.53 7.12
N VAL A 50 -3.79 0.61 5.83
CA VAL A 50 -4.80 0.78 4.77
C VAL A 50 -5.77 -0.42 4.76
N LYS A 51 -5.28 -1.65 4.79
CA LYS A 51 -6.09 -2.86 4.76
C LYS A 51 -7.06 -2.96 5.94
N ASP A 52 -6.57 -2.65 7.14
CA ASP A 52 -7.31 -2.87 8.38
C ASP A 52 -8.21 -1.68 8.75
N LEU A 53 -7.76 -0.45 8.53
CA LEU A 53 -8.46 0.76 8.98
C LEU A 53 -9.35 1.40 7.89
N CYS A 54 -9.12 1.07 6.62
CA CYS A 54 -9.88 1.60 5.48
C CYS A 54 -10.76 0.54 4.82
N ARG A 55 -11.15 -0.51 5.55
CA ARG A 55 -11.96 -1.62 5.00
C ARG A 55 -13.16 -1.08 4.20
N ASP A 56 -14.01 -0.24 4.77
CA ASP A 56 -15.21 0.21 4.06
C ASP A 56 -14.93 1.16 2.89
N ASP A 57 -13.72 1.71 2.84
CA ASP A 57 -13.30 2.59 1.77
C ASP A 57 -12.73 1.83 0.57
N LEU A 58 -12.41 0.52 0.65
CA LEU A 58 -11.69 -0.22 -0.39
C LEU A 58 -12.59 -1.13 -1.24
N THR A 59 -12.41 -1.08 -2.57
CA THR A 59 -13.08 -2.04 -3.49
C THR A 59 -12.47 -3.44 -3.37
N PRO A 60 -13.17 -4.51 -3.80
CA PRO A 60 -12.61 -5.85 -3.83
C PRO A 60 -11.30 -5.96 -4.62
N GLU A 61 -11.20 -5.27 -5.76
CA GLU A 61 -10.03 -5.25 -6.63
C GLU A 61 -8.85 -4.56 -5.94
N GLU A 62 -9.09 -3.40 -5.33
CA GLU A 62 -8.08 -2.66 -4.57
C GLU A 62 -7.52 -3.50 -3.41
N ARG A 63 -8.37 -4.24 -2.71
CA ARG A 63 -7.92 -5.17 -1.65
C ARG A 63 -7.04 -6.29 -2.18
N GLN A 64 -7.38 -6.85 -3.34
CA GLN A 64 -6.55 -7.87 -3.96
C GLN A 64 -5.18 -7.31 -4.35
N MET A 65 -5.14 -6.07 -4.86
CA MET A 65 -3.89 -5.39 -5.19
C MET A 65 -3.06 -5.09 -3.94
N LEU A 66 -3.67 -4.59 -2.87
CA LEU A 66 -3.02 -4.38 -1.57
C LEU A 66 -2.45 -5.66 -0.99
N ASN A 67 -3.22 -6.76 -0.98
CA ASN A 67 -2.74 -8.06 -0.50
C ASN A 67 -1.57 -8.59 -1.33
N LYS A 68 -1.56 -8.37 -2.65
CA LYS A 68 -0.42 -8.74 -3.49
C LYS A 68 0.82 -7.92 -3.16
N ALA A 69 0.66 -6.60 -2.98
CA ALA A 69 1.76 -5.71 -2.63
C ALA A 69 2.36 -6.07 -1.26
N ASP A 70 1.49 -6.26 -0.26
CA ASP A 70 1.83 -6.68 1.10
C ASP A 70 2.61 -8.01 1.12
N ASN A 71 2.06 -9.07 0.51
CA ASN A 71 2.75 -10.37 0.42
C ASN A 71 4.10 -10.29 -0.31
N THR A 72 4.19 -9.50 -1.39
CA THR A 72 5.44 -9.35 -2.14
C THR A 72 6.50 -8.63 -1.30
N LEU A 73 6.08 -7.68 -0.47
CA LEU A 73 6.95 -6.91 0.42
C LEU A 73 7.37 -7.75 1.64
N GLU A 74 6.47 -8.55 2.22
CA GLU A 74 6.82 -9.50 3.29
C GLU A 74 7.84 -10.55 2.80
N ASP A 75 7.65 -11.07 1.59
CA ASP A 75 8.56 -12.04 0.97
C ASP A 75 9.94 -11.44 0.68
N SER A 76 10.03 -10.14 0.34
CA SER A 76 11.32 -9.47 0.10
C SER A 76 12.06 -9.12 1.40
N LEU A 77 11.32 -8.89 2.49
CA LEU A 77 11.86 -8.60 3.82
C LEU A 77 12.22 -9.87 4.62
N GLY A 78 11.77 -11.05 4.17
CA GLY A 78 12.03 -12.32 4.85
C GLY A 78 11.25 -12.51 6.15
N THR A 79 10.14 -11.79 6.32
CA THR A 79 9.34 -11.72 7.56
C THR A 79 8.30 -12.84 7.72
N ARG A 80 8.52 -14.01 7.10
CA ARG A 80 7.54 -15.12 7.04
C ARG A 80 7.65 -16.12 8.19
#